data_AF-A0A3M1HVX9-F1
#
_entry.id   AF-A0A3M1HVX9-F1
#
_cell.length_a   1.000
_cell.length_b   1.000
_cell.length_c   1.000
_cell.angle_alpha   90.00
_cell.angle_beta   90.00
_cell.angle_gamma   90.00
#
_symmetry.space_group_name_H-M   'P 1'
#
loop_
_entity.id
_entity.type
_entity.pdbx_description
1 polymer ?
#
loop_
_entity_poly.entity_id
_entity_poly.type
_entity_poly.pdbx_seq_one_letter_code
_entity_poly.pdbx_strand_id
1 'polypeptide(L)' 'MTDKLTAYKRADAPLPKTYRRWHLYGVGLENLGDDDMPAEVPMPEIGPDELLVRHDACGLCFSDIKIIRLG' A
#
# COMPACT_ATOMS: atom_id res chain seq x y z
N MET A 1 -2.21 -0.39 -30.40
CA MET A 1 -2.37 0.15 -29.04
C MET A 1 -3.12 -0.87 -28.22
N THR A 2 -2.53 -1.40 -27.16
CA THR A 2 -3.27 -2.23 -26.20
C THR A 2 -4.24 -1.32 -25.44
N ASP A 3 -5.49 -1.74 -25.31
CA ASP A 3 -6.48 -1.05 -24.50
C ASP A 3 -5.99 -0.89 -23.04
N LYS A 4 -6.26 0.26 -22.41
CA LYS A 4 -5.76 0.61 -21.06
C LYS A 4 -6.27 -0.37 -20.01
N LEU A 5 -7.53 -0.79 -20.09
CA LEU A 5 -8.13 -1.73 -19.15
C LEU A 5 -7.48 -3.12 -19.29
N THR A 6 -7.21 -3.54 -20.53
CA THR A 6 -6.51 -4.78 -20.83
C THR A 6 -5.09 -4.77 -20.25
N ALA A 7 -4.33 -3.69 -20.45
CA ALA A 7 -2.99 -3.55 -19.86
C ALA A 7 -3.03 -3.57 -18.32
N TYR A 8 -3.99 -2.87 -17.72
CA TYR A 8 -4.20 -2.88 -16.27
C TYR A 8 -4.52 -4.28 -15.74
N LYS A 9 -5.40 -5.04 -16.39
CA LYS A 9 -5.79 -6.40 -15.97
C LYS A 9 -4.64 -7.40 -16.09
N ARG A 10 -3.76 -7.24 -17.08
CA ARG A 10 -2.60 -8.13 -17.27
C ARG A 10 -1.55 -7.97 -16.17
N ALA A 11 -1.36 -6.74 -15.68
CA ALA A 11 -0.43 -6.45 -14.57
C ALA A 11 1.00 -6.98 -14.79
N ASP A 12 1.44 -7.12 -16.04
CA ASP A 12 2.72 -7.72 -16.45
C ASP A 12 3.80 -6.67 -16.81
N ALA A 13 3.52 -5.39 -16.53
CA ALA A 13 4.51 -4.33 -16.67
C ALA A 13 5.64 -4.48 -15.64
N PRO A 14 6.84 -3.94 -15.90
CA PRO A 14 7.91 -3.91 -14.92
C PRO A 14 7.46 -3.28 -13.60
N LEU A 15 7.93 -3.82 -12.48
CA LEU A 15 7.66 -3.26 -11.17
C LEU A 15 8.21 -1.82 -11.08
N PRO A 16 7.46 -0.89 -10.47
CA PRO A 16 7.97 0.46 -10.25
C PRO A 16 9.11 0.43 -9.23
N LYS A 17 9.99 1.44 -9.25
CA LYS A 17 11.08 1.57 -8.28
C LYS A 17 10.56 1.87 -6.87
N THR A 18 9.42 2.53 -6.78
CA THR A 18 8.81 3.00 -5.54
C THR A 18 7.30 2.77 -5.56
N TYR A 19 6.69 2.73 -4.38
CA TYR A 19 5.24 2.71 -4.18
C TYR A 19 4.87 3.61 -3.00
N ARG A 20 3.57 3.88 -2.84
CA ARG A 20 3.04 4.70 -1.74
C ARG A 20 2.48 3.82 -0.63
N ARG A 21 2.78 4.14 0.62
CA ARG A 21 2.17 3.50 1.78
C ARG A 21 1.89 4.50 2.90
N TRP A 22 0.83 4.23 3.65
CA TRP A 22 0.54 4.94 4.89
C TRP A 22 1.26 4.25 6.04
N HIS A 23 2.12 5.00 6.72
CA HIS A 23 2.79 4.56 7.93
C HIS A 23 1.99 4.93 9.16
N LEU A 24 1.98 4.09 10.19
CA LEU A 24 1.51 4.49 11.51
C LEU A 24 2.73 4.61 12.42
N TYR A 25 3.11 5.85 12.77
CA TYR A 25 4.31 6.15 13.56
C TYR A 25 4.07 6.13 15.08
N GLY A 26 2.81 6.02 15.50
CA GLY A 26 2.41 6.10 16.89
C GLY A 26 0.91 5.90 17.06
N VAL A 27 0.42 6.06 18.30
CA VAL A 27 -1.02 6.02 18.61
C VAL A 27 -1.70 7.27 18.07
N GLY A 28 -2.89 7.11 17.47
CA GLY A 28 -3.71 8.23 17.02
C GLY A 28 -3.61 8.50 15.52
N LEU A 29 -4.63 9.16 14.98
CA LEU A 29 -4.70 9.48 13.54
C LEU A 29 -3.64 10.52 13.15
N GLU A 30 -3.26 11.40 14.09
CA GLU A 30 -2.20 12.38 13.93
C GLU A 30 -0.82 11.76 13.66
N ASN A 31 -0.67 10.46 13.89
CA ASN A 31 0.54 9.69 13.60
C ASN A 31 0.41 8.79 12.35
N LEU A 32 -0.67 8.92 11.59
CA LEU A 32 -0.90 8.15 10.36
C LEU A 32 -0.44 8.97 9.13
N GLY A 33 0.63 8.50 8.49
CA GLY A 33 1.21 9.13 7.31
C GLY A 33 2.25 10.20 7.64
N ASP A 34 2.84 10.74 6.58
CA ASP A 34 3.70 11.92 6.63
C ASP A 34 2.82 13.13 6.31
N ASP A 35 2.51 13.97 7.30
CA ASP A 35 1.61 15.14 7.15
C ASP A 35 0.25 14.79 6.51
N ASP A 36 -0.45 13.77 7.06
CA ASP A 36 -1.72 13.26 6.53
C ASP A 36 -1.63 12.79 5.06
N MET A 37 -0.44 12.34 4.62
CA MET A 37 -0.21 11.81 3.27
C MET A 37 0.57 10.49 3.32
N PRO A 38 0.44 9.61 2.31
CA PRO A 38 1.28 8.42 2.23
C PRO A 38 2.73 8.79 1.88
N ALA A 39 3.67 8.04 2.46
CA ALA A 39 5.08 8.13 2.12
C ALA A 39 5.38 7.37 0.81
N GLU A 40 6.31 7.88 0.00
CA GLU A 40 6.90 7.13 -1.10
C GLU A 40 8.06 6.28 -0.59
N VAL A 41 8.04 4.97 -0.88
CA VAL A 41 8.99 3.99 -0.35
C VAL A 41 9.51 3.08 -1.46
N PRO A 42 10.73 2.53 -1.35
CA PRO A 42 11.28 1.62 -2.35
C PRO A 42 10.48 0.32 -2.45
N MET A 43 10.39 -0.24 -3.66
CA MET A 43 9.83 -1.58 -3.88
C MET A 43 10.59 -2.60 -3.02
N PRO A 44 9.90 -3.46 -2.23
CA PRO A 44 10.58 -4.42 -1.38
C PRO A 44 11.18 -5.57 -2.22
N GLU A 45 12.17 -6.24 -1.65
CA GLU A 45 12.55 -7.59 -2.07
C GLU A 45 11.66 -8.59 -1.31
N ILE A 46 11.14 -9.59 -2.02
CA ILE A 46 10.18 -10.56 -1.46
C ILE A 46 10.91 -11.86 -1.15
N GLY A 47 10.65 -12.43 0.03
CA GLY A 47 11.20 -13.70 0.46
C GLY A 47 10.58 -14.91 -0.24
N PRO A 48 11.13 -16.12 -0.03
CA PRO A 48 10.65 -17.36 -0.66
C PRO A 48 9.17 -17.69 -0.39
N ASP A 49 8.64 -17.28 0.77
CA ASP A 49 7.28 -17.58 1.23
C ASP A 49 6.35 -16.35 1.24
N GLU A 50 6.72 -15.29 0.50
CA GLU A 50 5.97 -14.04 0.45
C GLU A 50 5.40 -13.79 -0.94
N LEU A 51 4.30 -13.03 -1.00
CA LEU A 51 3.66 -12.63 -2.25
C LEU A 51 3.68 -11.11 -2.37
N LEU A 52 4.08 -10.62 -3.55
CA LEU A 52 3.88 -9.21 -3.92
C LEU A 52 2.50 -9.04 -4.54
N VAL A 53 1.65 -8.22 -3.91
CA VAL A 53 0.29 -7.97 -4.36
C VAL A 53 0.15 -6.53 -4.84
N ARG A 54 -0.41 -6.33 -6.03
CA ARG A 54 -0.85 -5.02 -6.47
C ARG A 54 -2.20 -4.70 -5.80
N HIS A 55 -2.19 -3.76 -4.87
CA HIS A 55 -3.42 -3.24 -4.26
C HIS A 55 -4.02 -2.14 -5.12
N ASP A 56 -5.17 -2.44 -5.73
CA ASP A 56 -5.95 -1.46 -6.50
C ASP A 56 -6.99 -0.74 -5.63
N ALA A 57 -7.42 -1.39 -4.55
CA ALA A 57 -8.27 -0.84 -3.49
C ALA A 57 -8.01 -1.60 -2.18
N CYS A 58 -8.31 -0.96 -1.05
CA CYS A 58 -8.36 -1.61 0.26
C CYS A 58 -9.67 -1.27 0.97
N GLY A 59 -10.19 -2.21 1.76
CA GLY A 59 -11.29 -1.95 2.67
C GLY A 59 -10.77 -1.40 3.99
N LEU A 60 -11.58 -0.55 4.63
CA LEU A 60 -11.38 -0.16 6.02
C LEU A 60 -12.38 -0.90 6.89
N CYS A 61 -11.89 -1.50 7.97
CA CYS A 61 -12.66 -2.27 8.92
C CYS A 61 -12.42 -1.77 10.34
N PHE A 62 -13.26 -2.23 11.27
CA PHE A 62 -13.19 -1.75 12.65
C PHE A 62 -11.85 -2.07 13.33
N SER A 63 -11.12 -3.11 12.90
CA SER A 63 -9.78 -3.39 13.43
C SER A 63 -8.75 -2.33 13.05
N ASP A 64 -8.91 -1.61 11.94
CA ASP A 64 -7.99 -0.53 11.59
C ASP A 64 -8.06 0.60 12.62
N ILE A 65 -9.27 0.92 13.10
CA ILE A 65 -9.48 1.88 14.19
C ILE A 65 -8.77 1.39 15.46
N LYS A 66 -8.85 0.10 15.77
CA LYS A 66 -8.17 -0.48 16.94
C LYS A 66 -6.65 -0.40 16.81
N ILE A 67 -6.10 -0.67 15.63
CA ILE A 67 -4.65 -0.57 15.37
C ILE A 67 -4.20 0.88 15.54
N ILE A 68 -4.92 1.84 14.94
CA ILE A 68 -4.58 3.26 15.05
C ILE A 68 -4.63 3.73 16.51
N ARG A 69 -5.59 3.24 17.30
CA ARG A 69 -5.73 3.60 18.71
C ARG A 69 -4.90 2.74 19.68
N LEU A 70 -4.23 1.69 19.18
CA LEU A 70 -3.64 0.60 19.98
C LEU A 70 -4.60 0.07 21.09
N GLY A 71 -5.89 -0.06 20.75
CA GLY A 71 -6.98 -0.49 21.65
C GLY A 71 -8.28 -0.77 20.92
#